data_AF-A0A7C7NX17-F1
#
_entry.id   AF-A0A7C7NX17-F1
#
_cell.length_a   1.000
_cell.length_b   1.000
_cell.length_c   1.000
_cell.angle_alpha   90.00
_cell.angle_beta   90.00
_cell.angle_gamma   90.00
#
_symmetry.space_group_name_H-M   'P 1'
#
loop_
_entity.id
_entity.type
_entity.pdbx_description
1 polymer ?
#
loop_
_entity_poly.entity_id
_entity_poly.type
_entity_poly.pdbx_seq_one_letter_code
_entity_poly.pdbx_strand_id
1 'polypeptide(L)'
;MHDFQFIYPQFFLMFAIPLIWLVYTLTTKKRVEQTIFKPEILKKLTSSTGGLSLKTRTILAFFSTLFMIVALARPVINKGDTEIDVKSVDVIFAIDISKSMLANDRYPNRLEFAKKKVIDIIKQLKSNRIGVIAFANQGYTVVPLTLDRDGAIYLVKNIDSQNISEQGTSIKRVLYSVDAFLKDNPDRVVVLLTDGGDNTNYSDEVALAKKMGLRIFVIGTASKHGAPITLQDGSLLKDSNGAIVITKFNPAIKELAFQTGGIFVNGVNSDRDVEAIANEIDRLESSEIKKEKLPIYQELFIYPLIISLLLLFPTFYSLPSMRKFRKLLFWKRATIFLLLLFSPKLEAGIFDWWYINKAEESYQNGEYQKAIQSFLQLNSSDETNFNIANSYYRSGEFDKAIEYYKKVRGEHQREALYNLGNAYVQKGNLEKAIQSYQKSLEIEEDPKARENLEWAKNLLNQQKN
;
A
#
# COMPACT_ATOMS: atom_id res chain seq x y z
N MET A 1 -20.36 -17.30 16.41
CA MET A 1 -20.76 -16.21 17.33
C MET A 1 -19.76 -15.10 17.13
N HIS A 2 -20.20 -13.88 16.83
CA HIS A 2 -19.27 -12.78 16.66
C HIS A 2 -18.83 -12.28 18.04
N ASP A 3 -17.54 -12.35 18.34
CA ASP A 3 -17.00 -11.92 19.63
C ASP A 3 -16.88 -10.39 19.65
N PHE A 4 -17.61 -9.78 20.58
CA PHE A 4 -17.52 -8.35 20.87
C PHE A 4 -16.31 -8.09 21.78
N GLN A 5 -15.46 -7.14 21.41
CA GLN A 5 -14.30 -6.75 22.21
C GLN A 5 -13.99 -5.25 22.10
N PHE A 6 -13.22 -4.74 23.05
CA PHE A 6 -12.61 -3.41 22.98
C PHE A 6 -11.16 -3.56 22.57
N ILE A 7 -10.71 -2.84 21.54
CA ILE A 7 -9.31 -2.90 21.09
C ILE A 7 -8.38 -2.21 22.10
N TYR A 8 -8.85 -1.16 22.77
CA TYR A 8 -8.05 -0.37 23.71
C TYR A 8 -8.75 -0.22 25.08
N PRO A 9 -8.96 -1.31 25.83
CA PRO A 9 -9.64 -1.26 27.13
C PRO A 9 -8.91 -0.41 28.17
N GLN A 10 -7.61 -0.18 28.02
CA GLN A 10 -6.80 0.68 28.90
C GLN A 10 -7.32 2.12 28.99
N PHE A 11 -8.06 2.61 27.99
CA PHE A 11 -8.64 3.96 28.05
C PHE A 11 -9.65 4.12 29.19
N PHE A 12 -10.33 3.07 29.61
CA PHE A 12 -11.23 3.13 30.76
C PHE A 12 -10.48 3.50 32.04
N LEU A 13 -9.31 2.90 32.27
CA LEU A 13 -8.47 3.19 33.43
C LEU A 13 -7.83 4.57 33.32
N MET A 14 -7.29 4.91 32.14
CA MET A 14 -6.59 6.19 31.92
C MET A 14 -7.52 7.39 32.14
N PHE A 15 -8.80 7.27 31.76
CA PHE A 15 -9.78 8.35 31.90
C PHE A 15 -10.66 8.26 33.15
N ALA A 16 -10.55 7.21 33.97
CA ALA A 16 -11.28 7.12 35.24
C ALA A 16 -10.96 8.29 36.18
N ILE A 17 -9.67 8.63 36.34
CA ILE A 17 -9.22 9.71 37.23
C ILE A 17 -9.71 11.09 36.73
N PRO A 18 -9.51 11.48 35.45
CA PRO A 18 -10.09 12.70 34.89
C PRO A 18 -11.60 12.78 35.03
N LEU A 19 -12.32 11.67 34.82
CA LEU A 19 -13.78 11.62 34.93
C LEU A 19 -14.24 11.87 36.37
N ILE A 20 -13.62 11.24 37.36
CA ILE A 20 -13.91 11.46 38.78
C ILE A 20 -13.60 12.92 39.17
N TRP A 21 -12.46 13.45 38.71
CA TRP A 21 -12.09 14.84 38.96
C TRP A 21 -13.06 15.84 38.32
N LEU A 22 -13.52 15.58 37.10
CA LEU A 22 -14.56 16.37 36.43
C LEU A 22 -15.87 16.35 37.23
N VAL A 23 -16.34 15.18 37.67
CA VAL A 23 -17.55 15.06 38.50
C VAL A 23 -17.38 15.80 39.82
N TYR A 24 -16.23 15.64 40.49
CA TYR A 24 -15.93 16.33 41.74
C TYR A 24 -15.96 17.85 41.55
N THR A 25 -15.27 18.39 40.55
CA THR A 25 -15.23 19.84 40.30
C THR A 25 -16.60 20.41 39.90
N LEU A 26 -17.41 19.68 39.12
CA LEU A 26 -18.75 20.11 38.73
C LEU A 26 -19.79 20.04 39.86
N THR A 27 -19.55 19.22 40.89
CA THR A 27 -20.49 19.04 42.03
C THR A 27 -20.10 19.84 43.27
N THR A 28 -18.79 20.07 43.50
CA THR A 28 -18.29 20.69 44.74
C THR A 28 -17.90 22.15 44.59
N LYS A 29 -17.65 22.66 43.37
CA LYS A 29 -17.40 24.10 43.19
C LYS A 29 -18.66 24.90 43.52
N LYS A 30 -18.69 25.46 44.73
CA LYS A 30 -19.55 26.62 45.03
C LYS A 30 -19.19 27.71 44.03
N ARG A 31 -20.21 28.27 43.37
CA ARG A 31 -19.98 29.39 42.44
C ARG A 31 -19.29 30.50 43.22
N VAL A 32 -18.20 31.03 42.69
CA VAL A 32 -17.49 32.19 43.27
C VAL A 32 -18.46 33.34 43.54
N GLU A 33 -19.50 33.47 42.70
CA GLU A 33 -20.61 34.40 42.86
C GLU A 33 -21.32 34.28 44.22
N GLN A 34 -21.52 33.07 44.74
CA GLN A 34 -22.16 32.83 46.05
C GLN A 34 -21.24 33.17 47.23
N THR A 35 -19.94 33.25 47.00
CA THR A 35 -18.94 33.66 48.00
C THR A 35 -18.76 35.18 48.03
N ILE A 36 -19.01 35.87 46.91
CA ILE A 36 -18.82 37.32 46.75
C ILE A 36 -20.12 38.10 46.99
N PHE A 37 -21.28 37.58 46.57
CA PHE A 37 -22.56 38.27 46.64
C PHE A 37 -23.49 37.68 47.71
N LYS A 38 -24.23 38.56 48.40
CA LYS A 38 -25.32 38.13 49.30
C LYS A 38 -26.42 37.41 48.51
N PRO A 39 -27.08 36.36 49.08
CA PRO A 39 -28.07 35.55 48.38
C PRO A 39 -29.23 36.34 47.75
N GLU A 40 -29.63 37.44 48.39
CA GLU A 40 -30.72 38.31 47.94
C GLU A 40 -30.38 39.10 46.67
N ILE A 41 -29.12 39.54 46.53
CA ILE A 41 -28.62 40.27 45.35
C ILE A 41 -28.50 39.29 44.20
N LEU A 42 -27.94 38.11 44.45
CA LEU A 42 -27.89 37.01 43.49
C LEU A 42 -29.27 36.67 42.93
N LYS A 43 -30.29 36.56 43.78
CA LYS A 43 -31.66 36.25 43.35
C LYS A 43 -32.27 37.32 42.44
N LYS A 44 -31.86 38.59 42.59
CA LYS A 44 -32.29 39.70 41.71
C LYS A 44 -31.47 39.79 40.42
N LEU A 45 -30.20 39.40 40.44
CA LEU A 45 -29.30 39.41 39.28
C LEU A 45 -29.48 38.16 38.39
N THR A 46 -29.88 37.02 38.96
CA THR A 46 -30.15 35.80 38.19
C THR A 46 -31.58 35.80 37.69
N SER A 47 -31.78 35.96 36.37
CA SER A 47 -33.06 35.65 35.76
C SER A 47 -33.30 34.14 35.82
N SER A 48 -34.52 33.70 36.16
CA SER A 48 -34.89 32.28 36.06
C SER A 48 -35.02 31.91 34.58
N THR A 49 -33.90 31.79 33.90
CA THR A 49 -33.87 31.21 32.57
C THR A 49 -34.41 29.78 32.72
N GLY A 50 -35.50 29.47 32.02
CA GLY A 50 -36.14 28.15 32.11
C GLY A 50 -35.30 27.02 31.49
N GLY A 51 -33.97 27.08 31.58
CA GLY A 51 -33.07 26.06 31.05
C GLY A 51 -32.91 24.86 31.97
N LEU A 52 -32.08 23.90 31.54
CA LEU A 52 -31.75 22.71 32.33
C LEU A 52 -31.07 23.10 33.65
N SER A 53 -31.50 22.43 34.73
CA SER A 53 -30.88 22.55 36.06
C SER A 53 -29.40 22.18 35.99
N LEU A 54 -28.58 22.80 36.85
CA LEU A 54 -27.15 22.51 36.96
C LEU A 54 -26.91 21.02 37.21
N LYS A 55 -27.72 20.37 38.06
CA LYS A 55 -27.65 18.92 38.30
C LYS A 55 -27.84 18.13 37.02
N THR A 56 -28.84 18.49 36.21
CA THR A 56 -29.12 17.82 34.94
C THR A 56 -27.97 18.02 33.94
N ARG A 57 -27.39 19.22 33.87
CA ARG A 57 -26.22 19.48 33.00
C ARG A 57 -24.99 18.69 33.43
N THR A 58 -24.73 18.60 34.73
CA THR A 58 -23.61 17.78 35.25
C THR A 58 -23.81 16.30 34.93
N ILE A 59 -25.04 15.78 35.03
CA ILE A 59 -25.37 14.40 34.63
C ILE A 59 -25.15 14.20 33.12
N LEU A 60 -25.62 15.13 32.28
CA LEU A 60 -25.41 15.07 30.83
C LEU A 60 -23.92 15.12 30.45
N ALA A 61 -23.14 16.00 31.09
CA ALA A 61 -21.69 16.10 30.91
C ALA A 61 -20.96 14.82 31.28
N PHE A 62 -21.39 14.17 32.37
CA PHE A 62 -20.84 12.89 32.81
C PHE A 62 -21.07 11.80 31.77
N PHE A 63 -22.33 11.61 31.33
CA PHE A 63 -22.65 10.58 30.34
C PHE A 63 -22.01 10.88 28.98
N SER A 64 -21.95 12.15 28.57
CA SER A 64 -21.23 12.55 27.35
C SER A 64 -19.76 12.11 27.40
N THR A 65 -19.06 12.48 28.47
CA THR A 65 -17.65 12.07 28.67
C THR A 65 -17.50 10.55 28.72
N LEU A 66 -18.40 9.84 29.42
CA LEU A 66 -18.40 8.38 29.49
C LEU A 66 -18.51 7.73 28.12
N PHE A 67 -19.49 8.15 27.30
CA PHE A 67 -19.66 7.63 25.94
C PHE A 67 -18.49 7.99 25.03
N MET A 68 -17.82 9.12 25.26
CA MET A 68 -16.60 9.48 24.54
C MET A 68 -15.44 8.53 24.88
N ILE A 69 -15.28 8.17 26.16
CA ILE A 69 -14.29 7.17 26.60
C ILE A 69 -14.59 5.80 25.98
N VAL A 70 -15.87 5.39 25.96
CA VAL A 70 -16.29 4.15 25.28
C VAL A 70 -15.94 4.19 23.79
N ALA A 71 -16.14 5.31 23.11
CA ALA A 71 -15.75 5.46 21.70
C ALA A 71 -14.23 5.32 21.50
N LEU A 72 -13.42 5.94 22.37
CA LEU A 72 -11.95 5.85 22.34
C LEU A 72 -11.44 4.44 22.63
N ALA A 73 -12.12 3.69 23.50
CA ALA A 73 -11.83 2.28 23.76
C ALA A 73 -12.04 1.38 22.53
N ARG A 74 -12.65 1.93 21.46
CA ARG A 74 -12.81 1.34 20.13
C ARG A 74 -13.52 -0.03 20.20
N PRO A 75 -14.84 -0.04 20.47
CA PRO A 75 -15.63 -1.26 20.47
C PRO A 75 -15.71 -1.83 19.05
N VAL A 76 -15.43 -3.11 18.91
CA VAL A 76 -15.46 -3.81 17.63
C VAL A 76 -16.21 -5.14 17.73
N ILE A 77 -16.82 -5.53 16.62
CA ILE A 77 -17.31 -6.89 16.41
C ILE A 77 -16.27 -7.60 15.54
N ASN A 78 -15.74 -8.73 16.01
CA ASN A 78 -14.85 -9.57 15.22
C ASN A 78 -15.68 -10.30 14.14
N LYS A 79 -15.46 -9.96 12.86
CA LYS A 79 -16.10 -10.64 11.72
C LYS A 79 -15.36 -11.90 11.27
N GLY A 80 -14.31 -12.28 12.00
CA GLY A 80 -13.42 -13.38 11.66
C GLY A 80 -12.18 -12.88 10.90
N ASP A 81 -11.32 -13.83 10.57
CA ASP A 81 -10.13 -13.57 9.77
C ASP A 81 -10.51 -13.69 8.28
N THR A 82 -10.15 -12.69 7.48
CA THR A 82 -10.07 -12.92 6.03
C THR A 82 -8.71 -13.49 5.70
N GLU A 83 -8.73 -14.65 5.07
CA GLU A 83 -7.56 -15.22 4.42
C GLU A 83 -7.32 -14.41 3.15
N ILE A 84 -6.31 -13.53 3.17
CA ILE A 84 -5.83 -12.90 1.94
C ILE A 84 -4.78 -13.84 1.37
N ASP A 85 -4.99 -14.25 0.12
CA ASP A 85 -4.03 -15.03 -0.64
C ASP A 85 -2.87 -14.12 -1.05
N VAL A 86 -1.83 -14.06 -0.22
CA VAL A 86 -0.61 -13.32 -0.55
C VAL A 86 0.31 -14.26 -1.31
N LYS A 87 0.30 -14.15 -2.64
CA LYS A 87 1.37 -14.70 -3.47
C LYS A 87 2.60 -13.82 -3.30
N SER A 88 3.53 -14.22 -2.43
CA SER A 88 4.79 -13.49 -2.24
C SER A 88 5.98 -14.44 -2.22
N VAL A 89 6.95 -14.14 -3.08
CA VAL A 89 8.26 -14.81 -3.04
C VAL A 89 9.15 -14.16 -1.99
N ASP A 90 9.95 -14.98 -1.32
CA ASP A 90 10.94 -14.50 -0.37
C ASP A 90 12.24 -14.17 -1.11
N VAL A 91 12.73 -12.95 -0.93
CA VAL A 91 13.88 -12.43 -1.68
C VAL A 91 15.04 -12.18 -0.72
N ILE A 92 16.18 -12.81 -0.97
CA ILE A 92 17.42 -12.51 -0.25
C ILE A 92 18.36 -11.69 -1.12
N PHE A 93 18.75 -10.52 -0.62
CA PHE A 93 19.83 -9.74 -1.18
C PHE A 93 21.15 -10.18 -0.53
N ALA A 94 22.06 -10.71 -1.34
CA ALA A 94 23.42 -11.03 -0.93
C ALA A 94 24.36 -9.93 -1.44
N ILE A 95 24.92 -9.13 -0.52
CA ILE A 95 25.79 -7.99 -0.83
C ILE A 95 27.24 -8.35 -0.54
N ASP A 96 28.10 -8.27 -1.55
CA ASP A 96 29.54 -8.44 -1.40
C ASP A 96 30.13 -7.26 -0.62
N ILE A 97 30.87 -7.55 0.44
CA ILE A 97 31.56 -6.57 1.31
C ILE A 97 33.08 -6.83 1.36
N SER A 98 33.60 -7.63 0.42
CA SER A 98 35.03 -7.87 0.28
C SER A 98 35.80 -6.59 -0.06
N LYS A 99 37.12 -6.60 0.13
CA LYS A 99 37.97 -5.41 -0.10
C LYS A 99 37.87 -4.86 -1.53
N SER A 100 37.59 -5.69 -2.53
CA SER A 100 37.44 -5.25 -3.92
C SER A 100 36.21 -4.35 -4.14
N MET A 101 35.24 -4.40 -3.23
CA MET A 101 34.06 -3.53 -3.26
C MET A 101 34.35 -2.08 -2.82
N LEU A 102 35.54 -1.81 -2.29
CA LEU A 102 36.03 -0.46 -1.98
C LEU A 102 36.65 0.25 -3.21
N ALA A 103 36.69 -0.38 -4.38
CA ALA A 103 37.15 0.27 -5.60
C ALA A 103 36.16 1.37 -6.07
N ASN A 104 36.71 2.43 -6.65
CA ASN A 104 35.98 3.66 -7.00
C ASN A 104 35.62 3.77 -8.49
N ASP A 105 35.59 2.66 -9.24
CA ASP A 105 35.11 2.65 -10.63
C ASP A 105 33.59 2.84 -10.74
N ARG A 106 32.85 2.64 -9.63
CA ARG A 106 31.47 3.10 -9.45
C ARG A 106 31.42 4.10 -8.32
N TYR A 107 30.77 5.23 -8.53
CA TYR A 107 30.70 6.29 -7.54
C TYR A 107 29.68 5.96 -6.42
N PRO A 108 30.00 6.23 -5.13
CA PRO A 108 31.32 6.65 -4.62
C PRO A 108 32.33 5.48 -4.54
N ASN A 109 31.86 4.27 -4.22
CA ASN A 109 32.56 3.00 -4.40
C ASN A 109 31.55 1.89 -4.75
N ARG A 110 32.02 0.69 -5.13
CA ARG A 110 31.15 -0.43 -5.53
C ARG A 110 30.18 -0.87 -4.41
N LEU A 111 30.61 -0.85 -3.14
CA LEU A 111 29.76 -1.21 -2.00
C LEU A 111 28.59 -0.23 -1.82
N GLU A 112 28.86 1.07 -1.80
CA GLU A 112 27.82 2.10 -1.70
C GLU A 112 26.89 2.09 -2.92
N PHE A 113 27.43 1.82 -4.11
CA PHE A 113 26.64 1.59 -5.30
C PHE A 113 25.71 0.37 -5.13
N ALA A 114 26.21 -0.76 -4.61
CA ALA A 114 25.43 -1.95 -4.35
C ALA A 114 24.32 -1.70 -3.29
N LYS A 115 24.65 -1.04 -2.18
CA LYS A 115 23.70 -0.66 -1.13
C LYS A 115 22.56 0.20 -1.70
N LYS A 116 22.90 1.19 -2.52
CA LYS A 116 21.90 2.02 -3.19
C LYS A 116 20.96 1.17 -4.07
N LYS A 117 21.52 0.29 -4.91
CA LYS A 117 20.71 -0.60 -5.77
C LYS A 117 19.79 -1.50 -4.97
N VAL A 118 20.25 -2.10 -3.88
CA VAL A 118 19.39 -2.91 -3.01
C VAL A 118 18.25 -2.09 -2.41
N ILE A 119 18.54 -0.89 -1.91
CA ILE A 119 17.52 0.01 -1.35
C ILE A 119 16.48 0.37 -2.40
N ASP A 120 16.91 0.67 -3.63
CA ASP A 120 16.01 1.04 -4.72
C ASP A 120 15.14 -0.15 -5.16
N ILE A 121 15.67 -1.38 -5.18
CA ILE A 121 14.87 -2.59 -5.45
C ILE A 121 13.86 -2.83 -4.32
N ILE A 122 14.28 -2.75 -3.04
CA ILE A 122 13.40 -2.96 -1.88
C ILE A 122 12.19 -2.02 -1.91
N LYS A 123 12.38 -0.76 -2.35
CA LYS A 123 11.30 0.22 -2.48
C LYS A 123 10.28 -0.13 -3.57
N GLN A 124 10.69 -0.86 -4.61
CA GLN A 124 9.79 -1.27 -5.70
C GLN A 124 8.98 -2.53 -5.34
N LEU A 125 9.54 -3.45 -4.56
CA LEU A 125 8.86 -4.69 -4.16
C LEU A 125 7.72 -4.43 -3.17
N LYS A 126 6.47 -4.80 -3.51
CA LYS A 126 5.26 -4.43 -2.74
C LYS A 126 4.75 -5.45 -1.73
N SER A 127 4.95 -6.75 -1.96
CA SER A 127 4.37 -7.81 -1.10
C SER A 127 5.40 -8.84 -0.62
N ASN A 128 6.65 -8.74 -1.07
CA ASN A 128 7.70 -9.71 -0.78
C ASN A 128 8.29 -9.52 0.61
N ARG A 129 8.56 -10.61 1.31
CA ARG A 129 9.47 -10.57 2.46
C ARG A 129 10.89 -10.49 1.95
N ILE A 130 11.69 -9.65 2.60
CA ILE A 130 13.07 -9.38 2.21
C ILE A 130 14.03 -9.81 3.32
N GLY A 131 15.12 -10.44 2.93
CA GLY A 131 16.26 -10.72 3.79
C GLY A 131 17.53 -10.12 3.18
N VAL A 132 18.52 -9.80 4.00
CA VAL A 132 19.81 -9.28 3.53
C VAL A 132 20.94 -10.00 4.22
N ILE A 133 21.85 -10.53 3.40
CA ILE A 133 23.10 -11.15 3.82
C ILE A 133 24.23 -10.31 3.25
N ALA A 134 25.17 -9.91 4.10
CA ALA A 134 26.41 -9.28 3.66
C ALA A 134 27.53 -10.33 3.70
N PHE A 135 28.39 -10.40 2.68
CA PHE A 135 29.36 -11.50 2.57
C PHE A 135 30.73 -11.13 2.02
N ALA A 136 31.74 -11.87 2.48
CA ALA A 136 33.07 -11.91 1.88
C ALA A 136 33.49 -13.39 1.76
N ASN A 137 34.38 -13.87 2.63
CA ASN A 137 34.72 -15.29 2.73
C ASN A 137 33.67 -16.11 3.48
N GLN A 138 32.77 -15.47 4.23
CA GLN A 138 31.55 -16.06 4.78
C GLN A 138 30.38 -15.06 4.71
N GLY A 139 29.15 -15.55 4.88
CA GLY A 139 27.94 -14.72 4.85
C GLY A 139 27.41 -14.42 6.26
N TYR A 140 27.11 -13.15 6.51
CA TYR A 140 26.53 -12.64 7.75
C TYR A 140 25.11 -12.13 7.49
N THR A 141 24.17 -12.54 8.34
CA THR A 141 22.79 -12.01 8.27
C THR A 141 22.77 -10.58 8.80
N VAL A 142 22.39 -9.63 7.94
CA VAL A 142 22.18 -8.23 8.32
C VAL A 142 20.71 -7.98 8.64
N VAL A 143 19.82 -8.51 7.79
CA VAL A 143 18.37 -8.35 7.94
C VAL A 143 17.73 -9.73 7.91
N PRO A 144 17.07 -10.17 9.01
CA PRO A 144 16.24 -11.38 8.99
C PRO A 144 15.02 -11.18 8.07
N LEU A 145 14.40 -12.27 7.62
CA LEU A 145 13.30 -12.20 6.66
C LEU A 145 12.13 -11.39 7.24
N THR A 146 11.80 -10.26 6.61
CA THR A 146 10.83 -9.30 7.17
C THR A 146 10.00 -8.62 6.08
N LEU A 147 8.82 -8.12 6.46
CA LEU A 147 8.00 -7.19 5.67
C LEU A 147 8.31 -5.71 5.98
N ASP A 148 9.08 -5.44 7.05
CA ASP A 148 9.49 -4.09 7.46
C ASP A 148 10.60 -3.57 6.54
N ARG A 149 10.20 -2.85 5.49
CA ARG A 149 11.10 -2.25 4.51
C ARG A 149 11.94 -1.14 5.09
N ASP A 150 11.35 -0.30 5.93
CA ASP A 150 12.05 0.87 6.47
C ASP A 150 13.17 0.42 7.42
N GLY A 151 12.90 -0.58 8.26
CA GLY A 151 13.91 -1.24 9.08
C GLY A 151 15.01 -1.90 8.23
N ALA A 152 14.64 -2.63 7.19
CA ALA A 152 15.62 -3.24 6.27
C ALA A 152 16.50 -2.20 5.56
N ILE A 153 15.91 -1.14 5.03
CA ILE A 153 16.62 -0.03 4.36
C ILE A 153 17.60 0.64 5.34
N TYR A 154 17.17 0.88 6.58
CA TYR A 154 18.02 1.45 7.61
C TYR A 154 19.24 0.55 7.88
N LEU A 155 19.04 -0.76 8.02
CA LEU A 155 20.13 -1.71 8.25
C LEU A 155 21.07 -1.81 7.04
N VAL A 156 20.54 -1.89 5.81
CA VAL A 156 21.34 -1.91 4.58
C VAL A 156 22.21 -0.67 4.46
N LYS A 157 21.65 0.52 4.74
CA LYS A 157 22.39 1.79 4.68
C LYS A 157 23.59 1.82 5.62
N ASN A 158 23.52 1.11 6.75
CA ASN A 158 24.57 1.06 7.76
C ASN A 158 25.51 -0.16 7.62
N ILE A 159 25.40 -0.94 6.54
CA ILE A 159 26.40 -1.98 6.22
C ILE A 159 27.74 -1.32 5.95
N ASP A 160 28.79 -1.86 6.57
CA ASP A 160 30.16 -1.38 6.45
C ASP A 160 31.15 -2.56 6.40
N SER A 161 32.24 -2.40 5.68
CA SER A 161 33.26 -3.42 5.46
C SER A 161 34.51 -3.24 6.34
N GLN A 162 34.56 -2.23 7.21
CA GLN A 162 35.78 -1.85 7.97
C GLN A 162 36.22 -2.91 8.97
N ASN A 163 35.25 -3.52 9.65
CA ASN A 163 35.52 -4.44 10.76
C ASN A 163 35.68 -5.89 10.29
N ILE A 164 35.81 -6.11 8.99
CA ILE A 164 35.86 -7.44 8.39
C ILE A 164 37.33 -7.77 8.10
N SER A 165 37.91 -8.53 9.02
CA SER A 165 39.31 -8.98 8.93
C SER A 165 39.53 -10.05 7.86
N GLU A 166 38.46 -10.62 7.32
CA GLU A 166 38.52 -11.71 6.33
C GLU A 166 38.87 -11.20 4.93
N GLN A 167 39.65 -11.99 4.21
CA GLN A 167 40.06 -11.70 2.84
C GLN A 167 39.46 -12.73 1.88
N GLY A 168 39.17 -12.27 0.66
CA GLY A 168 38.61 -13.08 -0.42
C GLY A 168 37.08 -13.15 -0.42
N THR A 169 36.56 -13.80 -1.45
CA THR A 169 35.13 -13.91 -1.73
C THR A 169 34.77 -15.38 -1.94
N SER A 170 33.82 -15.91 -1.17
CA SER A 170 33.39 -17.32 -1.28
C SER A 170 31.89 -17.42 -1.52
N ILE A 171 31.49 -17.41 -2.79
CA ILE A 171 30.07 -17.51 -3.19
C ILE A 171 29.46 -18.83 -2.71
N LYS A 172 30.21 -19.94 -2.79
CA LYS A 172 29.76 -21.25 -2.28
C LYS A 172 29.32 -21.20 -0.81
N ARG A 173 30.05 -20.51 0.07
CA ARG A 173 29.70 -20.39 1.49
C ARG A 173 28.47 -19.51 1.70
N VAL A 174 28.32 -18.46 0.90
CA VAL A 174 27.12 -17.61 0.90
C VAL A 174 25.89 -18.41 0.52
N LEU A 175 25.99 -19.29 -0.48
CA LEU A 175 24.87 -20.15 -0.87
C LEU A 175 24.44 -21.09 0.28
N TYR A 176 25.38 -21.60 1.09
CA TYR A 176 25.03 -22.33 2.32
C TYR A 176 24.34 -21.44 3.36
N SER A 177 24.81 -20.21 3.58
CA SER A 177 24.16 -19.25 4.49
C SER A 177 22.73 -18.92 4.02
N VAL A 178 22.54 -18.73 2.72
CA VAL A 178 21.25 -18.48 2.07
C VAL A 178 20.32 -19.70 2.22
N ASP A 179 20.81 -20.90 1.95
CA ASP A 179 20.02 -22.13 2.07
C ASP A 179 19.58 -22.39 3.51
N ALA A 180 20.46 -22.17 4.49
CA ALA A 180 20.10 -22.24 5.90
C ALA A 180 19.00 -21.23 6.28
N PHE A 181 18.98 -20.07 5.63
CA PHE A 181 17.99 -19.03 5.88
C PHE A 181 16.66 -19.27 5.13
N LEU A 182 16.68 -19.92 3.97
CA LEU A 182 15.52 -20.17 3.11
C LEU A 182 14.97 -21.60 3.18
N LYS A 183 15.54 -22.48 3.99
CA LYS A 183 15.30 -23.93 4.00
C LYS A 183 13.82 -24.34 3.96
N ASP A 184 12.96 -23.58 4.63
CA ASP A 184 11.53 -23.88 4.78
C ASP A 184 10.63 -23.18 3.74
N ASN A 185 11.20 -22.46 2.76
CA ASN A 185 10.43 -21.71 1.76
C ASN A 185 10.51 -22.38 0.38
N PRO A 186 9.38 -22.49 -0.35
CA PRO A 186 9.32 -23.14 -1.67
C PRO A 186 10.01 -22.32 -2.76
N ASP A 187 9.83 -20.99 -2.76
CA ASP A 187 10.33 -20.09 -3.81
C ASP A 187 11.50 -19.27 -3.28
N ARG A 188 12.71 -19.68 -3.66
CA ARG A 188 13.96 -19.20 -3.06
C ARG A 188 14.72 -18.32 -4.04
N VAL A 189 14.49 -17.02 -3.93
CA VAL A 189 15.08 -16.03 -4.83
C VAL A 189 16.26 -15.35 -4.16
N VAL A 190 17.38 -15.29 -4.86
CA VAL A 190 18.61 -14.65 -4.39
C VAL A 190 19.01 -13.58 -5.39
N VAL A 191 19.23 -12.35 -4.92
CA VAL A 191 19.81 -11.26 -5.69
C VAL A 191 21.22 -11.02 -5.18
N LEU A 192 22.21 -11.42 -5.95
CA LEU A 192 23.63 -11.33 -5.63
C LEU A 192 24.21 -10.03 -6.22
N LEU A 193 24.81 -9.19 -5.39
CA LEU A 193 25.49 -7.96 -5.81
C LEU A 193 26.99 -8.12 -5.54
N THR A 194 27.78 -8.28 -6.60
CA THR A 194 29.21 -8.60 -6.51
C THR A 194 29.98 -8.11 -7.73
N ASP A 195 31.30 -7.97 -7.59
CA ASP A 195 32.22 -7.80 -8.72
C ASP A 195 32.52 -9.12 -9.44
N GLY A 196 32.03 -10.24 -8.88
CA GLY A 196 32.13 -11.57 -9.43
C GLY A 196 33.29 -12.38 -8.86
N GLY A 197 34.05 -11.89 -7.88
CA GLY A 197 35.11 -12.66 -7.20
C GLY A 197 36.23 -13.18 -8.11
N ASP A 198 37.08 -14.06 -7.57
CA ASP A 198 38.33 -14.48 -8.23
C ASP A 198 38.25 -15.85 -8.94
N ASN A 199 37.12 -16.56 -8.83
CA ASN A 199 37.00 -17.91 -9.39
C ASN A 199 36.88 -17.86 -10.92
N THR A 200 37.56 -18.77 -11.61
CA THR A 200 37.51 -18.89 -13.07
C THR A 200 36.30 -19.67 -13.58
N ASN A 201 35.63 -20.44 -12.72
CA ASN A 201 34.46 -21.26 -13.03
C ASN A 201 33.53 -21.31 -11.81
N TYR A 202 32.21 -21.33 -12.06
CA TYR A 202 31.13 -21.41 -11.07
C TYR A 202 30.28 -22.69 -11.17
N SER A 203 30.77 -23.72 -11.87
CA SER A 203 30.03 -24.98 -12.10
C SER A 203 29.60 -25.67 -10.80
N ASP A 204 30.46 -25.64 -9.77
CA ASP A 204 30.15 -26.22 -8.45
C ASP A 204 29.04 -25.44 -7.74
N GLU A 205 29.13 -24.10 -7.76
CA GLU A 205 28.12 -23.20 -7.21
C GLU A 205 26.78 -23.34 -7.94
N VAL A 206 26.81 -23.52 -9.26
CA VAL A 206 25.61 -23.80 -10.07
C VAL A 206 24.97 -25.12 -9.67
N ALA A 207 25.76 -26.20 -9.56
CA ALA A 207 25.24 -27.51 -9.16
C ALA A 207 24.63 -27.45 -7.75
N LEU A 208 25.28 -26.71 -6.84
CA LEU A 208 24.80 -26.49 -5.48
C LEU A 208 23.51 -25.67 -5.45
N ALA A 209 23.45 -24.55 -6.16
CA ALA A 209 22.26 -23.70 -6.26
C ALA A 209 21.06 -24.46 -6.86
N LYS A 210 21.27 -25.25 -7.91
CA LYS A 210 20.24 -26.12 -8.50
C LYS A 210 19.75 -27.17 -7.51
N LYS A 211 20.65 -27.83 -6.78
CA LYS A 211 20.30 -28.81 -5.74
C LYS A 211 19.46 -28.18 -4.62
N MET A 212 19.77 -26.93 -4.28
CA MET A 212 19.04 -26.14 -3.28
C MET A 212 17.80 -25.44 -3.86
N GLY A 213 17.48 -25.58 -5.15
CA GLY A 213 16.34 -24.89 -5.76
C GLY A 213 16.42 -23.36 -5.71
N LEU A 214 17.63 -22.79 -5.62
CA LEU A 214 17.84 -21.34 -5.58
C LEU A 214 17.82 -20.77 -7.00
N ARG A 215 17.02 -19.73 -7.21
CA ARG A 215 17.06 -18.90 -8.42
C ARG A 215 17.93 -17.68 -8.14
N ILE A 216 19.06 -17.55 -8.85
CA ILE A 216 20.06 -16.51 -8.56
C ILE A 216 20.05 -15.44 -9.64
N PHE A 217 19.69 -14.22 -9.24
CA PHE A 217 19.90 -13.00 -9.99
C PHE A 217 21.26 -12.41 -9.63
N VAL A 218 21.99 -11.87 -10.61
CA VAL A 218 23.31 -11.28 -10.36
C VAL A 218 23.34 -9.85 -10.89
N ILE A 219 23.71 -8.92 -10.01
CA ILE A 219 24.00 -7.52 -10.34
C ILE A 219 25.52 -7.33 -10.28
N GLY A 220 26.13 -7.11 -11.44
CA GLY A 220 27.55 -6.76 -11.53
C GLY A 220 27.79 -5.35 -11.02
N THR A 221 28.57 -5.19 -9.96
CA THR A 221 28.87 -3.88 -9.33
C THR A 221 30.20 -3.28 -9.81
N ALA A 222 30.98 -4.02 -10.60
CA ALA A 222 32.29 -3.58 -11.08
C ALA A 222 32.30 -3.16 -12.56
N SER A 223 33.30 -2.37 -12.93
CA SER A 223 33.63 -2.03 -14.32
C SER A 223 34.53 -3.09 -14.96
N LYS A 224 34.43 -3.23 -16.29
CA LYS A 224 35.34 -4.08 -17.08
C LYS A 224 36.77 -3.54 -17.13
N HIS A 225 36.94 -2.22 -17.01
CA HIS A 225 38.26 -1.58 -17.07
C HIS A 225 39.08 -1.82 -15.80
N GLY A 226 38.39 -2.06 -14.67
CA GLY A 226 38.98 -2.22 -13.35
C GLY A 226 39.37 -0.91 -12.69
N ALA A 227 39.60 -0.97 -11.39
CA ALA A 227 40.05 0.15 -10.59
C ALA A 227 40.93 -0.33 -9.42
N PRO A 228 41.81 0.55 -8.91
CA PRO A 228 42.55 0.26 -7.70
C PRO A 228 41.61 0.30 -6.48
N ILE A 229 42.00 -0.42 -5.43
CA ILE A 229 41.26 -0.46 -4.16
C ILE A 229 41.83 0.64 -3.25
N THR A 230 40.98 1.58 -2.84
CA THR A 230 41.35 2.65 -1.90
C THR A 230 40.94 2.25 -0.48
N LEU A 231 41.90 2.21 0.43
CA LEU A 231 41.67 1.98 1.85
C LEU A 231 41.22 3.28 2.53
N GLN A 232 40.72 3.18 3.76
CA GLN A 232 40.15 4.31 4.49
C GLN A 232 41.15 5.43 4.81
N ASP A 233 42.43 5.08 4.97
CA ASP A 233 43.51 6.03 5.16
C ASP A 233 43.88 6.79 3.86
N GLY A 234 43.15 6.53 2.76
CA GLY A 234 43.41 7.09 1.44
C GLY A 234 44.54 6.38 0.69
N SER A 235 45.18 5.38 1.31
CA SER A 235 46.22 4.59 0.66
C SER A 235 45.60 3.59 -0.33
N LEU A 236 46.39 3.17 -1.32
CA LEU A 236 45.99 2.12 -2.25
C LEU A 236 46.44 0.77 -1.71
N LEU A 237 45.58 -0.24 -1.81
CA LEU A 237 45.93 -1.60 -1.46
C LEU A 237 47.09 -2.08 -2.36
N LYS A 238 48.15 -2.59 -1.73
CA LYS A 238 49.31 -3.16 -2.40
C LYS A 238 49.41 -4.65 -2.14
N ASP A 239 49.94 -5.38 -3.12
CA ASP A 239 50.27 -6.80 -2.98
C ASP A 239 51.56 -6.99 -2.17
N SER A 240 51.95 -8.26 -1.95
CA SER A 240 53.18 -8.62 -1.24
C SER A 240 54.47 -8.10 -1.90
N ASN A 241 54.41 -7.74 -3.18
CA ASN A 241 55.52 -7.23 -3.97
C ASN A 241 55.53 -5.69 -4.03
N GLY A 242 54.57 -5.03 -3.36
CA GLY A 242 54.43 -3.57 -3.33
C GLY A 242 53.73 -2.95 -4.54
N ALA A 243 53.21 -3.77 -5.47
CA ALA A 243 52.44 -3.29 -6.62
C ALA A 243 50.98 -3.00 -6.24
N ILE A 244 50.35 -2.03 -6.90
CA ILE A 244 48.97 -1.63 -6.63
C ILE A 244 48.01 -2.71 -7.14
N VAL A 245 47.10 -3.16 -6.26
CA VAL A 245 46.08 -4.15 -6.62
C VAL A 245 44.97 -3.49 -7.44
N ILE A 246 44.74 -3.99 -8.66
CA ILE A 246 43.67 -3.56 -9.55
C ILE A 246 42.64 -4.68 -9.67
N THR A 247 41.42 -4.44 -9.21
CA THR A 247 40.29 -5.38 -9.31
C THR A 247 39.42 -5.07 -10.53
N LYS A 248 38.95 -6.11 -11.22
CA LYS A 248 38.10 -6.03 -12.42
C LYS A 248 36.85 -6.87 -12.23
N PHE A 249 35.79 -6.54 -12.98
CA PHE A 249 34.62 -7.40 -13.05
C PHE A 249 34.96 -8.78 -13.61
N ASN A 250 34.57 -9.84 -12.92
CA ASN A 250 34.71 -11.22 -13.37
C ASN A 250 33.46 -11.67 -14.15
N PRO A 251 33.55 -11.90 -15.48
CA PRO A 251 32.41 -12.28 -16.29
C PRO A 251 31.94 -13.73 -16.09
N ALA A 252 32.73 -14.61 -15.46
CA ALA A 252 32.36 -16.00 -15.25
C ALA A 252 31.10 -16.14 -14.37
N ILE A 253 30.86 -15.18 -13.47
CA ILE A 253 29.70 -15.18 -12.58
C ILE A 253 28.35 -15.16 -13.31
N LYS A 254 28.33 -14.73 -14.57
CA LYS A 254 27.12 -14.71 -15.40
C LYS A 254 26.54 -16.11 -15.60
N GLU A 255 27.41 -17.11 -15.67
CA GLU A 255 26.99 -18.50 -15.82
C GLU A 255 26.14 -18.97 -14.64
N LEU A 256 26.47 -18.50 -13.42
CA LEU A 256 25.69 -18.79 -12.21
C LEU A 256 24.25 -18.31 -12.34
N ALA A 257 24.04 -17.09 -12.83
CA ALA A 257 22.70 -16.55 -13.01
C ALA A 257 21.90 -17.32 -14.07
N PHE A 258 22.48 -17.50 -15.27
CA PHE A 258 21.78 -18.12 -16.39
C PHE A 258 21.46 -19.59 -16.14
N GLN A 259 22.38 -20.35 -15.53
CA GLN A 259 22.14 -21.76 -15.27
C GLN A 259 21.13 -22.00 -14.14
N THR A 260 20.93 -21.06 -13.23
CA THR A 260 19.95 -21.18 -12.13
C THR A 260 18.57 -20.60 -12.48
N GLY A 261 18.37 -20.13 -13.72
CA GLY A 261 17.10 -19.57 -14.18
C GLY A 261 16.86 -18.13 -13.74
N GLY A 262 17.90 -17.41 -13.31
CA GLY A 262 17.86 -15.97 -13.08
C GLY A 262 18.47 -15.19 -14.25
N ILE A 263 18.55 -13.87 -14.07
CA ILE A 263 19.17 -12.97 -15.05
C ILE A 263 20.42 -12.30 -14.49
N PHE A 264 21.37 -12.02 -15.37
CA PHE A 264 22.50 -11.15 -15.07
C PHE A 264 22.22 -9.73 -15.57
N VAL A 265 22.44 -8.75 -14.71
CA VAL A 265 22.37 -7.33 -15.07
C VAL A 265 23.69 -6.66 -14.72
N ASN A 266 24.26 -5.91 -15.66
CA ASN A 266 25.41 -5.07 -15.37
C ASN A 266 24.93 -3.77 -14.73
N GLY A 267 25.38 -3.46 -13.53
CA GLY A 267 24.94 -2.27 -12.80
C GLY A 267 25.21 -0.99 -13.60
N VAL A 268 24.20 -0.14 -13.71
CA VAL A 268 24.28 1.16 -14.38
C VAL A 268 23.83 2.27 -13.43
N ASN A 269 24.22 3.51 -13.68
CA ASN A 269 23.81 4.63 -12.84
C ASN A 269 22.32 5.03 -12.99
N SER A 270 21.59 4.39 -13.91
CA SER A 270 20.14 4.59 -14.10
C SER A 270 19.33 3.54 -13.34
N ASP A 271 18.02 3.75 -13.16
CA ASP A 271 17.13 2.80 -12.46
C ASP A 271 16.62 1.63 -13.32
N ARG A 272 16.98 1.61 -14.62
CA ARG A 272 16.57 0.54 -15.55
C ARG A 272 16.98 -0.87 -15.10
N ASP A 273 18.12 -1.03 -14.44
CA ASP A 273 18.59 -2.31 -13.91
C ASP A 273 17.77 -2.76 -12.68
N VAL A 274 17.43 -1.81 -11.80
CA VAL A 274 16.54 -2.00 -10.66
C VAL A 274 15.17 -2.47 -11.15
N GLU A 275 14.57 -1.74 -12.10
CA GLU A 275 13.26 -2.07 -12.68
C GLU A 275 13.26 -3.44 -13.35
N ALA A 276 14.31 -3.80 -14.09
CA ALA A 276 14.41 -5.11 -14.73
C ALA A 276 14.36 -6.26 -13.71
N ILE A 277 15.06 -6.11 -12.58
CA ILE A 277 15.10 -7.13 -11.53
C ILE A 277 13.80 -7.16 -10.73
N ALA A 278 13.27 -5.98 -10.34
CA ALA A 278 12.01 -5.90 -9.61
C ALA A 278 10.86 -6.51 -10.43
N ASN A 279 10.76 -6.17 -11.72
CA ASN A 279 9.73 -6.74 -12.60
C ASN A 279 9.88 -8.25 -12.77
N GLU A 280 11.10 -8.76 -12.85
CA GLU A 280 11.33 -10.20 -12.98
C GLU A 280 10.99 -10.93 -11.68
N ILE A 281 11.28 -10.35 -10.52
CA ILE A 281 10.88 -10.87 -9.20
C ILE A 281 9.35 -10.85 -9.04
N ASP A 282 8.69 -9.76 -9.43
CA ASP A 282 7.22 -9.63 -9.35
C ASP A 282 6.50 -10.63 -10.27
N ARG A 283 7.12 -11.01 -11.40
CA ARG A 283 6.64 -12.07 -12.29
C ARG A 283 6.79 -13.47 -11.70
N LEU A 284 7.63 -13.65 -10.67
CA LEU A 284 7.72 -14.92 -9.99
C LEU A 284 6.45 -15.13 -9.18
N GLU A 285 5.54 -15.91 -9.74
CA GLU A 285 4.42 -16.42 -8.97
C GLU A 285 4.95 -17.38 -7.90
N SER A 286 4.61 -17.11 -6.63
CA SER A 286 4.89 -18.06 -5.57
C SER A 286 4.09 -19.34 -5.79
N SER A 287 4.76 -20.48 -5.64
CA SER A 287 4.17 -21.82 -5.72
C SER A 287 3.21 -22.10 -4.56
N GLU A 288 3.36 -21.39 -3.43
CA GLU A 288 2.49 -21.52 -2.26
C GLU A 288 1.69 -20.24 -1.99
N ILE A 289 0.38 -20.42 -1.88
CA ILE A 289 -0.51 -19.37 -1.39
C ILE A 289 -0.30 -19.25 0.12
N LYS A 290 0.43 -18.23 0.58
CA LYS A 290 0.54 -17.92 2.00
C LYS A 290 -0.75 -17.21 2.42
N LYS A 291 -1.56 -17.93 3.22
CA LYS A 291 -2.79 -17.42 3.80
C LYS A 291 -2.44 -16.54 5.00
N GLU A 292 -2.43 -15.24 4.80
CA GLU A 292 -2.31 -14.31 5.91
C GLU A 292 -3.70 -14.10 6.51
N LYS A 293 -3.84 -14.37 7.81
CA LYS A 293 -5.09 -14.15 8.56
C LYS A 293 -5.09 -12.72 9.08
N LEU A 294 -5.78 -11.84 8.38
CA LEU A 294 -6.03 -10.48 8.85
C LEU A 294 -7.41 -10.43 9.51
N PRO A 295 -7.51 -10.11 10.80
CA PRO A 295 -8.80 -10.02 11.48
C PRO A 295 -9.57 -8.81 10.95
N ILE A 296 -10.79 -9.05 10.45
CA ILE A 296 -11.68 -7.97 10.05
C ILE A 296 -12.52 -7.54 11.26
N TYR A 297 -12.31 -6.30 11.67
CA TYR A 297 -13.11 -5.65 12.69
C TYR A 297 -14.21 -4.79 12.07
N GLN A 298 -15.45 -4.98 12.52
CA GLN A 298 -16.49 -3.99 12.31
C GLN A 298 -16.43 -2.97 13.44
N GLU A 299 -16.06 -1.74 13.09
CA GLU A 299 -15.99 -0.61 14.02
C GLU A 299 -17.36 -0.18 14.51
N LEU A 300 -17.53 -0.11 15.83
CA LEU A 300 -18.77 0.37 16.47
C LEU A 300 -18.58 1.71 17.19
N PHE A 301 -17.39 2.32 17.20
CA PHE A 301 -17.12 3.54 17.95
C PHE A 301 -18.01 4.73 17.56
N ILE A 302 -18.57 4.73 16.34
CA ILE A 302 -19.42 5.81 15.83
C ILE A 302 -20.71 5.97 16.64
N TYR A 303 -21.30 4.87 17.13
CA TYR A 303 -22.53 4.90 17.92
C TYR A 303 -22.36 5.61 19.27
N PRO A 304 -21.42 5.22 20.15
CA PRO A 304 -21.19 5.94 21.40
C PRO A 304 -20.69 7.36 21.15
N LEU A 305 -19.91 7.61 20.07
CA LEU A 305 -19.47 8.96 19.73
C LEU A 305 -20.64 9.90 19.40
N ILE A 306 -21.59 9.47 18.58
CA ILE A 306 -22.79 10.24 18.26
C ILE A 306 -23.60 10.54 19.52
N ILE A 307 -23.81 9.53 20.38
CA ILE A 307 -24.52 9.71 21.66
C ILE A 307 -23.79 10.75 22.53
N SER A 308 -22.46 10.66 22.63
CA SER A 308 -21.65 11.64 23.37
C SER A 308 -21.85 13.06 22.86
N LEU A 309 -21.76 13.29 21.54
CA LEU A 309 -21.91 14.60 20.93
C LEU A 309 -23.33 15.18 21.14
N LEU A 310 -24.36 14.33 21.04
CA LEU A 310 -25.75 14.73 21.30
C LEU A 310 -25.97 15.14 22.76
N LEU A 311 -25.33 14.46 23.71
CA LEU A 311 -25.38 14.80 25.14
C LEU A 311 -24.54 16.04 25.49
N LEU A 312 -23.45 16.27 24.78
CA LEU A 312 -22.58 17.44 24.97
C LEU A 312 -23.31 18.74 24.64
N PHE A 313 -24.12 18.75 23.58
CA PHE A 313 -24.82 19.94 23.10
C PHE A 313 -25.68 20.67 24.17
N PRO A 314 -26.63 20.01 24.88
CA PRO A 314 -27.44 20.64 25.94
C PRO A 314 -26.64 20.97 27.21
N THR A 315 -25.41 20.46 27.34
CA THR A 315 -24.52 20.79 28.46
C THR A 315 -24.04 22.24 28.35
N PHE A 316 -23.65 22.69 27.15
CA PHE A 316 -23.18 24.05 26.89
C PHE A 316 -24.30 25.01 26.50
N TYR A 317 -25.34 24.54 25.80
CA TYR A 317 -26.46 25.38 25.38
C TYR A 317 -27.65 25.25 26.32
N SER A 318 -28.05 26.37 26.93
CA SER A 318 -29.27 26.46 27.73
C SER A 318 -30.50 26.38 26.82
N LEU A 319 -30.95 25.17 26.48
CA LEU A 319 -32.21 24.99 25.77
C LEU A 319 -33.35 25.55 26.65
N PRO A 320 -34.14 26.52 26.17
CA PRO A 320 -35.26 27.05 26.93
C PRO A 320 -36.32 25.96 27.15
N SER A 321 -36.93 25.96 28.34
CA SER A 321 -37.93 24.99 28.81
C SER A 321 -38.93 24.58 27.73
N MET A 322 -39.19 23.26 27.69
CA MET A 322 -40.08 22.56 26.74
C MET A 322 -41.47 23.21 26.58
N ARG A 323 -41.95 24.01 27.55
CA ARG A 323 -43.21 24.76 27.45
C ARG A 323 -43.17 25.91 26.44
N LYS A 324 -42.05 26.62 26.30
CA LYS A 324 -41.84 27.64 25.23
C LYS A 324 -41.37 26.99 23.93
N PHE A 325 -40.79 25.79 24.02
CA PHE A 325 -40.28 25.04 22.89
C PHE A 325 -41.39 24.57 21.92
N ARG A 326 -42.65 24.39 22.34
CA ARG A 326 -43.76 24.04 21.41
C ARG A 326 -43.99 25.09 20.31
N LYS A 327 -43.91 26.39 20.62
CA LYS A 327 -44.04 27.46 19.61
C LYS A 327 -42.79 27.59 18.72
N LEU A 328 -41.61 27.39 19.30
CA LEU A 328 -40.34 27.40 18.58
C LEU A 328 -40.17 26.16 17.69
N LEU A 329 -40.67 24.99 18.11
CA LEU A 329 -40.67 23.73 17.37
C LEU A 329 -41.61 23.83 16.16
N PHE A 330 -42.70 24.59 16.23
CA PHE A 330 -43.56 24.87 15.07
C PHE A 330 -42.80 25.70 14.03
N TRP A 331 -42.12 26.78 14.43
CA TRP A 331 -41.31 27.60 13.52
C TRP A 331 -40.04 26.90 13.04
N LYS A 332 -39.42 26.03 13.85
CA LYS A 332 -38.29 25.18 13.46
C LYS A 332 -38.69 24.03 12.54
N ARG A 333 -39.86 23.42 12.74
CA ARG A 333 -40.44 22.47 11.77
C ARG A 333 -40.80 23.19 10.48
N ALA A 334 -41.34 24.40 10.54
CA ALA A 334 -41.61 25.21 9.36
C ALA A 334 -40.33 25.63 8.63
N THR A 335 -39.24 25.99 9.33
CA THR A 335 -37.95 26.32 8.69
C THR A 335 -37.18 25.10 8.21
N ILE A 336 -37.22 23.96 8.90
CA ILE A 336 -36.69 22.69 8.38
C ILE A 336 -37.50 22.23 7.18
N PHE A 337 -38.83 22.40 7.20
CA PHE A 337 -39.70 22.13 6.05
C PHE A 337 -39.43 23.12 4.90
N LEU A 338 -39.16 24.39 5.18
CA LEU A 338 -38.75 25.38 4.18
C LEU A 338 -37.36 25.07 3.60
N LEU A 339 -36.42 24.61 4.42
CA LEU A 339 -35.09 24.16 3.98
C LEU A 339 -35.17 22.87 3.15
N LEU A 340 -36.12 21.97 3.46
CA LEU A 340 -36.44 20.80 2.63
C LEU A 340 -37.08 21.21 1.30
N LEU A 341 -37.91 22.26 1.28
CA LEU A 341 -38.45 22.85 0.04
C LEU A 341 -37.39 23.60 -0.79
N PHE A 342 -36.34 24.11 -0.15
CA PHE A 342 -35.15 24.71 -0.78
C PHE A 342 -33.96 23.73 -0.81
N SER A 343 -34.22 22.46 -1.09
CA SER A 343 -33.15 21.54 -1.45
C SER A 343 -32.57 22.02 -2.79
N PRO A 344 -31.31 22.51 -2.88
CA PRO A 344 -30.69 22.65 -4.18
C PRO A 344 -30.74 21.27 -4.86
N LYS A 345 -31.01 21.23 -6.16
CA LYS A 345 -30.79 20.03 -6.98
C LYS A 345 -29.28 19.77 -7.04
N LEU A 346 -28.70 19.33 -5.93
CA LEU A 346 -27.37 18.76 -5.89
C LEU A 346 -27.56 17.28 -6.21
N GLU A 347 -27.18 16.90 -7.42
CA GLU A 347 -27.17 15.53 -7.94
C GLU A 347 -26.02 14.71 -7.31
N ALA A 348 -25.90 14.75 -5.99
CA ALA A 348 -25.00 13.87 -5.25
C ALA A 348 -25.88 12.97 -4.38
N GLY A 349 -26.00 11.70 -4.73
CA GLY A 349 -26.79 10.76 -3.96
C GLY A 349 -26.09 10.48 -2.64
N ILE A 350 -26.79 10.71 -1.53
CA ILE A 350 -26.30 10.46 -0.16
C ILE A 350 -25.87 8.98 0.03
N PHE A 351 -26.32 8.09 -0.85
CA PHE A 351 -26.05 6.65 -0.82
C PHE A 351 -25.30 6.14 -2.05
N ASP A 352 -24.68 7.01 -2.86
CA ASP A 352 -23.95 6.58 -4.07
C ASP A 352 -22.85 5.57 -3.73
N TRP A 353 -22.12 5.77 -2.63
CA TRP A 353 -21.10 4.83 -2.14
C TRP A 353 -21.64 3.40 -1.90
N TRP A 354 -22.90 3.27 -1.47
CA TRP A 354 -23.50 1.95 -1.21
C TRP A 354 -23.81 1.23 -2.51
N TYR A 355 -24.35 1.96 -3.50
CA TYR A 355 -24.62 1.41 -4.83
C TYR A 355 -23.33 1.09 -5.59
N ILE A 356 -22.29 1.92 -5.49
CA ILE A 356 -20.96 1.65 -6.07
C ILE A 356 -20.38 0.36 -5.47
N ASN A 357 -20.34 0.25 -4.14
CA ASN A 357 -19.79 -0.94 -3.47
C ASN A 357 -20.55 -2.21 -3.86
N LYS A 358 -21.89 -2.14 -3.88
CA LYS A 358 -22.74 -3.26 -4.28
C LYS A 358 -22.55 -3.64 -5.75
N ALA A 359 -22.40 -2.64 -6.63
CA ALA A 359 -22.17 -2.86 -8.05
C ALA A 359 -20.80 -3.53 -8.30
N GLU A 360 -19.76 -3.04 -7.63
CA GLU A 360 -18.41 -3.60 -7.74
C GLU A 360 -18.34 -5.02 -7.18
N GLU A 361 -18.93 -5.27 -6.01
CA GLU A 361 -19.04 -6.63 -5.45
C GLU A 361 -19.76 -7.59 -6.42
N SER A 362 -20.88 -7.14 -7.01
CA SER A 362 -21.60 -7.93 -8.01
C SER A 362 -20.76 -8.19 -9.27
N TYR A 363 -19.98 -7.19 -9.71
CA TYR A 363 -19.11 -7.31 -10.88
C TYR A 363 -17.96 -8.31 -10.63
N GLN A 364 -17.32 -8.24 -9.46
CA GLN A 364 -16.25 -9.17 -9.06
C GLN A 364 -16.75 -10.61 -8.93
N ASN A 365 -17.99 -10.79 -8.46
CA ASN A 365 -18.64 -12.10 -8.37
C ASN A 365 -19.16 -12.64 -9.73
N GLY A 366 -18.95 -11.91 -10.84
CA GLY A 366 -19.42 -12.30 -12.18
C GLY A 366 -20.92 -12.07 -12.41
N GLU A 367 -21.61 -11.43 -11.47
CA GLU A 367 -23.04 -11.13 -11.54
C GLU A 367 -23.29 -9.80 -12.29
N TYR A 368 -22.83 -9.72 -13.54
CA TYR A 368 -22.77 -8.47 -14.32
C TYR A 368 -24.12 -7.76 -14.47
N GLN A 369 -25.23 -8.50 -14.58
CA GLN A 369 -26.56 -7.90 -14.64
C GLN A 369 -26.95 -7.16 -13.35
N LYS A 370 -26.58 -7.69 -12.18
CA LYS A 370 -26.84 -7.03 -10.90
C LYS A 370 -25.92 -5.82 -10.70
N ALA A 371 -24.69 -5.90 -11.20
CA ALA A 371 -23.76 -4.77 -11.24
C ALA A 371 -24.34 -3.61 -12.05
N ILE A 372 -24.83 -3.89 -13.27
CA ILE A 372 -25.50 -2.91 -14.14
C ILE A 372 -26.69 -2.27 -13.42
N GLN A 373 -27.58 -3.08 -12.83
CA GLN A 373 -28.75 -2.56 -12.12
C GLN A 373 -28.38 -1.60 -10.98
N SER A 374 -27.27 -1.88 -10.29
CA SER A 374 -26.76 -1.06 -9.19
C SER A 374 -26.08 0.22 -9.70
N PHE A 375 -25.25 0.13 -10.75
CA PHE A 375 -24.66 1.31 -11.38
C PHE A 375 -25.71 2.24 -12.01
N LEU A 376 -26.82 1.71 -12.53
CA LEU A 376 -27.93 2.49 -13.06
C LEU A 376 -28.70 3.29 -11.98
N GLN A 377 -28.49 3.02 -10.69
CA GLN A 377 -29.02 3.85 -9.60
C GLN A 377 -28.19 5.12 -9.36
N LEU A 378 -26.98 5.19 -9.92
CA LEU A 378 -26.08 6.32 -9.77
C LEU A 378 -26.35 7.39 -10.84
N ASN A 379 -25.92 8.61 -10.54
CA ASN A 379 -25.91 9.66 -11.55
C ASN A 379 -24.90 9.35 -12.65
N SER A 380 -25.24 9.76 -13.87
CA SER A 380 -24.40 9.55 -15.05
C SER A 380 -23.12 10.38 -14.93
N SER A 381 -21.98 9.71 -14.76
CA SER A 381 -20.64 10.28 -14.83
C SER A 381 -19.77 9.50 -15.82
N ASP A 382 -18.59 10.00 -16.15
CA ASP A 382 -17.65 9.29 -17.02
C ASP A 382 -17.25 7.93 -16.42
N GLU A 383 -17.00 7.88 -15.12
CA GLU A 383 -16.68 6.65 -14.37
C GLU A 383 -17.88 5.68 -14.33
N THR A 384 -19.07 6.14 -13.98
CA THR A 384 -20.28 5.29 -13.96
C THR A 384 -20.58 4.73 -15.35
N ASN A 385 -20.48 5.56 -16.40
CA ASN A 385 -20.69 5.11 -17.78
C ASN A 385 -19.63 4.10 -18.22
N PHE A 386 -18.37 4.29 -17.84
CA PHE A 386 -17.30 3.35 -18.12
C PHE A 386 -17.53 2.00 -17.43
N ASN A 387 -17.93 2.00 -16.16
CA ASN A 387 -18.19 0.78 -15.38
C ASN A 387 -19.44 0.03 -15.86
N ILE A 388 -20.50 0.76 -16.25
CA ILE A 388 -21.67 0.17 -16.93
C ILE A 388 -21.26 -0.47 -18.26
N ALA A 389 -20.45 0.22 -19.06
CA ALA A 389 -19.98 -0.32 -20.34
C ALA A 389 -19.13 -1.59 -20.17
N ASN A 390 -18.22 -1.61 -19.20
CA ASN A 390 -17.44 -2.79 -18.84
C ASN A 390 -18.34 -3.95 -18.40
N SER A 391 -19.37 -3.67 -17.60
CA SER A 391 -20.33 -4.68 -17.16
C SER A 391 -21.13 -5.26 -18.33
N TYR A 392 -21.60 -4.43 -19.26
CA TYR A 392 -22.26 -4.90 -20.50
C TYR A 392 -21.32 -5.67 -21.42
N TYR A 393 -20.05 -5.26 -21.53
CA TYR A 393 -19.06 -5.97 -22.33
C TYR A 393 -18.84 -7.39 -21.77
N ARG A 394 -18.72 -7.51 -20.46
CA ARG A 394 -18.53 -8.80 -19.77
C ARG A 394 -19.78 -9.67 -19.76
N SER A 395 -20.98 -9.08 -19.83
CA SER A 395 -22.23 -9.83 -20.03
C SER A 395 -22.47 -10.27 -21.48
N GLY A 396 -21.59 -9.89 -22.42
CA GLY A 396 -21.73 -10.18 -23.86
C GLY A 396 -22.69 -9.26 -24.61
N GLU A 397 -23.24 -8.23 -23.96
CA GLU A 397 -24.14 -7.24 -24.56
C GLU A 397 -23.35 -6.10 -25.22
N PHE A 398 -22.59 -6.44 -26.26
CA PHE A 398 -21.64 -5.53 -26.90
C PHE A 398 -22.27 -4.25 -27.48
N ASP A 399 -23.51 -4.31 -27.96
CA ASP A 399 -24.21 -3.12 -28.48
C ASP A 399 -24.46 -2.06 -27.40
N LYS A 400 -24.85 -2.48 -26.19
CA LYS A 400 -25.02 -1.58 -25.06
C LYS A 400 -23.68 -1.10 -24.52
N ALA A 401 -22.67 -1.98 -24.48
CA ALA A 401 -21.32 -1.59 -24.10
C ALA A 401 -20.79 -0.45 -25.00
N ILE A 402 -20.97 -0.58 -26.33
CA ILE A 402 -20.63 0.46 -27.31
C ILE A 402 -21.36 1.77 -27.03
N GLU A 403 -22.65 1.73 -26.69
CA GLU A 403 -23.44 2.92 -26.38
C GLU A 403 -22.86 3.67 -25.17
N TYR A 404 -22.53 2.96 -24.10
CA TYR A 404 -22.00 3.55 -22.88
C TYR A 404 -20.54 3.99 -23.01
N TYR A 405 -19.66 3.23 -23.67
CA TYR A 405 -18.29 3.68 -23.94
C TYR A 405 -18.25 4.99 -24.74
N LYS A 406 -19.20 5.20 -25.66
CA LYS A 406 -19.30 6.46 -26.42
C LYS A 406 -19.68 7.67 -25.56
N LYS A 407 -20.23 7.48 -24.36
CA LYS A 407 -20.60 8.55 -23.44
C LYS A 407 -19.42 9.03 -22.59
N VAL A 408 -18.40 8.18 -22.39
CA VAL A 408 -17.24 8.47 -21.54
C VAL A 408 -16.31 9.51 -22.17
N ARG A 409 -16.01 10.56 -21.43
CA ARG A 409 -15.02 11.61 -21.73
C ARG A 409 -14.01 11.73 -20.58
N GLY A 410 -13.03 12.61 -20.73
CA GLY A 410 -12.11 12.95 -19.64
C GLY A 410 -11.18 11.80 -19.23
N GLU A 411 -11.08 11.54 -17.94
CA GLU A 411 -10.05 10.68 -17.33
C GLU A 411 -10.05 9.25 -17.88
N HIS A 412 -11.21 8.65 -18.14
CA HIS A 412 -11.34 7.29 -18.65
C HIS A 412 -11.53 7.20 -20.18
N GLN A 413 -11.34 8.32 -20.90
CA GLN A 413 -11.63 8.39 -22.32
C GLN A 413 -10.75 7.44 -23.14
N ARG A 414 -9.47 7.32 -22.79
CA ARG A 414 -8.50 6.47 -23.50
C ARG A 414 -8.87 4.98 -23.37
N GLU A 415 -9.13 4.53 -22.15
CA GLU A 415 -9.55 3.15 -21.82
C GLU A 415 -10.90 2.84 -22.46
N ALA A 416 -11.84 3.79 -22.43
CA ALA A 416 -13.13 3.64 -23.07
C ALA A 416 -12.99 3.48 -24.58
N LEU A 417 -12.09 4.23 -25.25
CA LEU A 417 -11.82 4.10 -26.68
C LEU A 417 -11.16 2.76 -27.03
N TYR A 418 -10.22 2.29 -26.22
CA TYR A 418 -9.60 0.98 -26.38
C TYR A 418 -10.65 -0.15 -26.23
N ASN A 419 -11.46 -0.11 -25.17
CA ASN A 419 -12.49 -1.12 -24.93
C ASN A 419 -13.65 -1.03 -25.93
N LEU A 420 -13.95 0.17 -26.44
CA LEU A 420 -14.86 0.37 -27.56
C LEU A 420 -14.35 -0.35 -28.82
N GLY A 421 -13.03 -0.30 -29.08
CA GLY A 421 -12.39 -1.07 -30.14
C GLY A 421 -12.60 -2.56 -29.96
N ASN A 422 -12.37 -3.08 -28.74
CA ASN A 422 -12.60 -4.49 -28.40
C ASN A 422 -14.07 -4.89 -28.61
N ALA A 423 -15.02 -4.03 -28.22
CA ALA A 423 -16.44 -4.29 -28.43
C ALA A 423 -16.82 -4.34 -29.93
N TYR A 424 -16.21 -3.48 -30.76
CA TYR A 424 -16.40 -3.54 -32.21
C TYR A 424 -15.80 -4.80 -32.85
N VAL A 425 -14.65 -5.28 -32.36
CA VAL A 425 -14.07 -6.56 -32.79
C VAL A 425 -15.05 -7.70 -32.52
N GLN A 426 -15.62 -7.78 -31.31
CA GLN A 426 -16.60 -8.81 -30.96
C GLN A 426 -17.87 -8.75 -31.83
N LYS A 427 -18.23 -7.55 -32.30
CA LYS A 427 -19.32 -7.33 -33.27
C LYS A 427 -18.93 -7.59 -34.73
N GLY A 428 -17.68 -7.94 -35.01
CA GLY A 428 -17.15 -8.12 -36.37
C GLY A 428 -16.95 -6.82 -37.17
N ASN A 429 -17.07 -5.65 -36.54
CA ASN A 429 -16.88 -4.36 -37.21
C ASN A 429 -15.43 -3.89 -37.09
N LEU A 430 -14.55 -4.51 -37.87
CA LEU A 430 -13.11 -4.26 -37.80
C LEU A 430 -12.72 -2.82 -38.17
N GLU A 431 -13.45 -2.19 -39.10
CA GLU A 431 -13.17 -0.80 -39.48
C GLU A 431 -13.38 0.18 -38.32
N LYS A 432 -14.48 0.04 -37.56
CA LYS A 432 -14.72 0.86 -36.37
C LYS A 432 -13.80 0.50 -35.22
N ALA A 433 -13.38 -0.77 -35.11
CA ALA A 433 -12.40 -1.19 -34.12
C ALA A 433 -11.06 -0.50 -34.33
N ILE A 434 -10.52 -0.54 -35.55
CA ILE A 434 -9.28 0.14 -35.97
C ILE A 434 -9.34 1.63 -35.64
N GLN A 435 -10.43 2.31 -36.01
CA GLN A 435 -10.61 3.74 -35.70
C GLN A 435 -10.61 4.01 -34.20
N SER A 436 -11.19 3.13 -33.39
CA SER A 436 -11.28 3.31 -31.94
C SER A 436 -9.91 3.11 -31.27
N TYR A 437 -9.14 2.11 -31.71
CA TYR A 437 -7.77 1.91 -31.23
C TYR A 437 -6.84 3.06 -31.62
N GLN A 438 -6.93 3.57 -32.86
CA GLN A 438 -6.16 4.73 -33.28
C GLN A 438 -6.44 5.95 -32.40
N LYS A 439 -7.72 6.26 -32.16
CA LYS A 439 -8.11 7.36 -31.26
C LYS A 439 -7.64 7.17 -29.82
N SER A 440 -7.57 5.93 -29.33
CA SER A 440 -7.01 5.63 -28.01
C SER A 440 -5.51 5.94 -27.97
N LEU A 441 -4.76 5.49 -28.99
CA LEU A 441 -3.32 5.72 -29.14
C LEU A 441 -2.94 7.19 -29.39
N GLU A 442 -3.84 8.00 -29.95
CA GLU A 442 -3.66 9.45 -30.09
C GLU A 442 -3.62 10.18 -28.74
N ILE A 443 -4.26 9.63 -27.69
CA ILE A 443 -4.25 10.21 -26.35
C ILE A 443 -2.96 9.83 -25.63
N GLU A 444 -2.64 8.54 -25.58
CA GLU A 444 -1.42 8.02 -24.97
C GLU A 444 -1.04 6.69 -25.60
N GLU A 445 0.26 6.46 -25.74
CA GLU A 445 0.80 5.25 -26.34
C GLU A 445 0.59 4.02 -25.43
N ASP A 446 -0.07 2.99 -25.94
CA ASP A 446 -0.34 1.74 -25.22
C ASP A 446 0.04 0.53 -26.10
N PRO A 447 1.06 -0.26 -25.71
CA PRO A 447 1.48 -1.44 -26.46
C PRO A 447 0.34 -2.42 -26.78
N LYS A 448 -0.63 -2.60 -25.86
CA LYS A 448 -1.76 -3.51 -26.07
C LYS A 448 -2.74 -2.97 -27.10
N ALA A 449 -3.01 -1.66 -27.07
CA ALA A 449 -3.84 -1.00 -28.07
C ALA A 449 -3.20 -1.07 -29.46
N ARG A 450 -1.86 -0.93 -29.54
CA ARG A 450 -1.11 -1.08 -30.79
C ARG A 450 -1.14 -2.51 -31.34
N GLU A 451 -0.95 -3.51 -30.49
CA GLU A 451 -1.05 -4.91 -30.89
C GLU A 451 -2.45 -5.24 -31.43
N ASN A 452 -3.51 -4.83 -30.71
CA ASN A 452 -4.89 -5.04 -31.15
C ASN A 452 -5.23 -4.30 -32.45
N LEU A 453 -4.65 -3.11 -32.65
CA LEU A 453 -4.79 -2.35 -33.89
C LEU A 453 -4.19 -3.11 -35.08
N GLU A 454 -2.95 -3.58 -34.96
CA GLU A 454 -2.28 -4.32 -36.03
C GLU A 454 -2.97 -5.66 -36.30
N TRP A 455 -3.40 -6.35 -35.25
CA TRP A 455 -4.20 -7.58 -35.38
C TRP A 455 -5.52 -7.31 -36.14
N ALA A 456 -6.27 -6.26 -35.77
CA ALA A 456 -7.52 -5.90 -36.43
C ALA A 456 -7.32 -5.51 -37.91
N LYS A 457 -6.23 -4.82 -38.25
CA LYS A 457 -5.85 -4.49 -39.64
C LYS A 457 -5.55 -5.75 -40.45
N ASN A 458 -4.77 -6.67 -39.90
CA ASN A 458 -4.44 -7.92 -40.58
C ASN A 458 -5.69 -8.75 -40.86
N LEU A 459 -6.59 -8.86 -39.88
CA LEU A 459 -7.85 -9.58 -40.04
C LEU A 459 -8.76 -8.92 -41.09
N LEU A 460 -8.83 -7.59 -41.14
CA LEU A 460 -9.59 -6.88 -42.16
C LEU A 460 -9.02 -7.09 -43.57
N ASN A 461 -7.70 -7.12 -43.71
CA ASN A 461 -7.05 -7.41 -44.98
C ASN A 461 -7.31 -8.86 -45.45
N GLN A 462 -7.37 -9.82 -44.52
CA GLN A 462 -7.74 -11.20 -44.83
C GLN A 462 -9.21 -11.36 -45.25
N GLN A 463 -10.11 -10.49 -44.81
CA GLN A 463 -11.51 -10.50 -45.25
C GLN A 463 -11.73 -9.89 -46.64
N LYS A 464 -10.77 -9.09 -47.12
CA LYS A 464 -10.83 -8.40 -48.42
C LYS A 464 -10.16 -9.20 -49.55
N ASN A 465 -9.36 -10.20 -49.20
CA ASN A 465 -8.75 -11.19 -50.11
C ASN A 465 -9.54 -12.49 -50.05
#